data_AF-A0A9X7E087-F1
#
_entry.id   AF-A0A9X7E087-F1
#
_cell.length_a   1.000
_cell.length_b   1.000
_cell.length_c   1.000
_cell.angle_alpha   90.00
_cell.angle_beta   90.00
_cell.angle_gamma   90.00
#
_symmetry.space_group_name_H-M   'P 1'
#
loop_
_entity.id
_entity.type
_entity.pdbx_description
1 polymer ?
#
loop_
_entity_poly.entity_id
_entity_poly.type
_entity_poly.pdbx_seq_one_letter_code
_entity_poly.pdbx_strand_id
1 'polypeptide(L)'
;MELMRWAIELGESVHGNTYEELMPLLDYYYDRDHLKAYCIANLLLNMDVLDEHRERIELRRCIAAYYAGLYKVARKHANELVLKHPDVDLYKNNLKLMEAYLNKEYDYCLFICPKTYGSFIDVARALKWRLEQEGNTVIISETILENVKNTVVFGAHTYAYNPNLLPKDAIIYNLEQLYEGSPYAHPLYLILLKDRVIWDYSKQNIEWLKQKGVGKEIKHVKMNYAPTLEIKKDAFEDDITEDIDILFIGALNPRRQAIFDHLKAIAPNLNIVFKNNAWGIVRNELIARAKIILN
;
A
#
# COMPACT_ATOMS: atom_id res chain seq x y z
N MET A 1 17.81 -10.95 9.10
CA MET A 1 17.55 -12.34 8.68
C MET A 1 18.64 -13.26 9.17
N GLU A 2 19.91 -12.85 9.07
CA GLU A 2 21.07 -13.65 9.50
C GLU A 2 21.02 -14.14 10.95
N LEU A 3 20.70 -13.30 11.95
CA LEU A 3 20.60 -13.77 13.34
C LEU A 3 19.47 -14.78 13.57
N MET A 4 18.34 -14.64 12.86
CA MET A 4 17.26 -15.64 12.92
C MET A 4 17.72 -16.96 12.29
N ARG A 5 18.37 -16.88 11.13
CA ARG A 5 18.92 -18.04 10.43
C ARG A 5 19.96 -18.75 11.29
N TRP A 6 20.87 -18.00 11.91
CA TRP A 6 21.88 -18.55 12.80
C TRP A 6 21.28 -19.26 14.02
N ALA A 7 20.25 -18.68 14.65
CA ALA A 7 19.57 -19.37 15.74
C ALA A 7 18.86 -20.64 15.30
N ILE A 8 18.25 -20.66 14.11
CA ILE A 8 17.66 -21.86 13.52
C ILE A 8 18.75 -22.92 13.28
N GLU A 9 19.89 -22.53 12.69
CA GLU A 9 21.03 -23.42 12.42
C GLU A 9 21.66 -23.97 13.72
N LEU A 10 21.68 -23.16 14.80
CA LEU A 10 22.08 -23.64 16.14
C LEU A 10 21.10 -24.70 16.68
N GLY A 11 19.79 -24.48 16.56
CA GLY A 11 18.77 -25.45 17.01
C GLY A 11 18.78 -26.76 16.24
N GLU A 12 19.08 -26.71 14.94
CA GLU A 12 19.29 -27.91 14.12
C GLU A 12 20.43 -28.79 14.67
N SER A 13 21.47 -28.17 15.24
CA SER A 13 22.64 -28.87 15.80
C SER A 13 22.34 -29.66 17.09
N VAL A 14 21.19 -29.39 17.74
CA VAL A 14 20.76 -30.04 19.00
C VAL A 14 19.50 -30.91 18.83
N HIS A 15 19.13 -31.27 17.59
CA HIS A 15 17.93 -32.08 17.28
C HIS A 15 16.61 -31.52 17.86
N GLY A 16 16.52 -30.21 18.07
CA GLY A 16 15.33 -29.61 18.67
C GLY A 16 15.25 -28.12 18.41
N ASN A 17 14.31 -27.72 17.55
CA ASN A 17 13.80 -26.35 17.49
C ASN A 17 13.02 -26.09 18.79
N THR A 18 13.70 -25.88 19.91
CA THR A 18 13.03 -25.58 21.17
C THR A 18 12.69 -24.08 21.22
N TYR A 19 11.62 -23.72 21.93
CA TYR A 19 11.19 -22.32 21.97
C TYR A 19 12.17 -21.46 22.78
N GLU A 20 12.95 -22.10 23.66
CA GLU A 20 13.98 -21.51 24.51
C GLU A 20 15.10 -20.84 23.72
N GLU A 21 15.41 -21.33 22.51
CA GLU A 21 16.43 -20.73 21.65
C GLU A 21 15.91 -19.53 20.87
N LEU A 22 14.61 -19.51 20.54
CA LEU A 22 13.96 -18.41 19.83
C LEU A 22 13.49 -17.29 20.77
N MET A 23 13.27 -17.58 22.05
CA MET A 23 12.83 -16.58 23.04
C MET A 23 13.83 -15.41 23.19
N PRO A 24 15.17 -15.64 23.29
CA PRO A 24 16.16 -14.57 23.28
C PRO A 24 16.13 -13.71 22.02
N LEU A 25 15.78 -14.29 20.86
CA LEU A 25 15.63 -13.51 19.63
C LEU A 25 14.40 -12.61 19.68
N LEU A 26 13.28 -13.09 20.24
CA LEU A 26 12.12 -12.24 20.47
C LEU A 26 12.51 -11.06 21.38
N ASP A 27 13.19 -11.33 22.50
CA ASP A 27 13.74 -10.29 23.39
C ASP A 27 14.67 -9.31 22.66
N TYR A 28 15.57 -9.84 21.84
CA TYR A 28 16.53 -9.05 21.09
C TYR A 28 15.84 -8.11 20.10
N TYR A 29 14.88 -8.59 19.32
CA TYR A 29 14.22 -7.78 18.30
C TYR A 29 13.08 -6.92 18.83
N TYR A 30 12.53 -7.21 20.01
CA TYR A 30 11.32 -6.57 20.52
C TYR A 30 11.36 -5.04 20.48
N ASP A 31 12.48 -4.45 20.90
CA ASP A 31 12.69 -2.98 20.92
C ASP A 31 13.60 -2.47 19.79
N ARG A 32 13.95 -3.33 18.82
CA ARG A 32 14.91 -3.02 17.74
C ARG A 32 14.31 -3.12 16.35
N ASP A 33 13.50 -4.14 16.12
CA ASP A 33 12.86 -4.41 14.85
C ASP A 33 11.53 -5.11 15.10
N HIS A 34 10.47 -4.33 15.17
CA HIS A 34 9.14 -4.81 15.52
C HIS A 34 8.56 -5.77 14.48
N LEU A 35 8.95 -5.68 13.20
CA LEU A 35 8.49 -6.64 12.19
C LEU A 35 9.14 -8.00 12.40
N LYS A 36 10.45 -8.03 12.67
CA LYS A 36 11.17 -9.25 13.03
C LYS A 36 10.64 -9.85 14.33
N ALA A 37 10.43 -9.04 15.36
CA ALA A 37 9.84 -9.47 16.62
C ALA A 37 8.44 -10.07 16.41
N TYR A 38 7.60 -9.45 15.57
CA TYR A 38 6.29 -9.98 15.20
C TYR A 38 6.39 -11.35 14.52
N CYS A 39 7.32 -11.53 13.57
CA CYS A 39 7.55 -12.82 12.91
C CYS A 39 7.99 -13.90 13.90
N ILE A 40 8.98 -13.62 14.75
CA ILE A 40 9.47 -14.57 15.76
C ILE A 40 8.37 -14.94 16.75
N ALA A 41 7.58 -13.96 17.21
CA ALA A 41 6.47 -14.23 18.12
C ALA A 41 5.43 -15.17 17.49
N ASN A 42 5.14 -15.06 16.19
CA ASN A 42 4.24 -16.00 15.52
C ASN A 42 4.85 -17.40 15.37
N LEU A 43 6.17 -17.52 15.15
CA LEU A 43 6.85 -18.82 15.15
C LEU A 43 6.74 -19.48 16.53
N LEU A 44 7.08 -18.75 17.59
CA LEU A 44 6.99 -19.21 18.97
C LEU A 44 5.58 -19.69 19.36
N LEU A 45 4.52 -19.00 18.92
CA LEU A 45 3.14 -19.41 19.24
C LEU A 45 2.69 -20.71 18.57
N ASN A 46 3.37 -21.14 17.50
CA ASN A 46 3.14 -22.42 16.84
C ASN A 46 3.94 -23.57 17.47
N MET A 47 4.75 -23.28 18.49
CA MET A 47 5.55 -24.27 19.23
C MET A 47 4.87 -24.67 20.54
N ASP A 48 5.37 -25.74 21.14
CA ASP A 48 4.94 -26.22 22.46
C ASP A 48 5.59 -25.38 23.58
N VAL A 49 5.09 -24.15 23.74
CA VAL A 49 5.53 -23.20 24.78
C VAL A 49 4.70 -23.37 26.05
N LEU A 50 5.35 -23.22 27.21
CA LEU A 50 4.67 -23.14 28.51
C LEU A 50 3.65 -21.98 28.53
N ASP A 51 2.54 -22.16 29.24
CA ASP A 51 1.44 -21.17 29.28
C ASP A 51 1.90 -19.80 29.80
N GLU A 52 2.79 -19.76 30.80
CA GLU A 52 3.39 -18.53 31.33
C GLU A 52 4.16 -17.74 30.27
N HIS A 53 4.83 -18.44 29.36
CA HIS A 53 5.56 -17.84 28.25
C HIS A 53 4.62 -17.46 27.11
N ARG A 54 3.56 -18.25 26.89
CA ARG A 54 2.58 -18.01 25.83
C ARG A 54 1.92 -16.64 25.96
N GLU A 55 1.46 -16.26 27.15
CA GLU A 55 0.85 -14.95 27.38
C GLU A 55 1.81 -13.79 27.06
N ARG A 56 3.07 -13.90 27.51
CA ARG A 56 4.13 -12.93 27.19
C ARG A 56 4.37 -12.83 25.69
N ILE A 57 4.40 -13.95 24.98
CA ILE A 57 4.59 -13.97 23.52
C ILE A 57 3.38 -13.34 22.81
N GLU A 58 2.15 -13.66 23.22
CA GLU A 58 0.91 -13.10 22.64
C GLU A 58 0.86 -11.57 22.79
N LEU A 59 1.18 -11.06 23.99
CA LEU A 59 1.27 -9.62 24.25
C LEU A 59 2.33 -8.95 23.38
N ARG A 60 3.53 -9.55 23.29
CA ARG A 60 4.60 -9.01 22.47
C ARG A 60 4.31 -9.05 20.99
N ARG A 61 3.66 -10.10 20.48
CA ARG A 61 3.15 -10.18 19.11
C ARG A 61 2.21 -9.01 18.81
N CYS A 62 1.29 -8.74 19.74
CA CYS A 62 0.32 -7.65 19.60
C CYS A 62 1.01 -6.27 19.54
N ILE A 63 1.91 -5.99 20.48
CA ILE A 63 2.64 -4.72 20.55
C ILE A 63 3.60 -4.55 19.38
N ALA A 64 4.33 -5.61 19.01
CA ALA A 64 5.22 -5.61 17.85
C ALA A 64 4.44 -5.33 16.55
N ALA A 65 3.25 -5.92 16.36
CA ALA A 65 2.41 -5.61 15.21
C ALA A 65 2.04 -4.10 15.18
N TYR A 66 1.70 -3.51 16.32
CA TYR A 66 1.35 -2.09 16.40
C TYR A 66 2.52 -1.19 15.98
N TYR A 67 3.69 -1.38 16.59
CA TYR A 67 4.86 -0.55 16.29
C TYR A 67 5.48 -0.86 14.91
N ALA A 68 5.23 -2.04 14.33
CA ALA A 68 5.52 -2.34 12.93
C ALA A 68 4.55 -1.66 11.93
N GLY A 69 3.56 -0.89 12.41
CA GLY A 69 2.56 -0.23 11.57
C GLY A 69 1.44 -1.15 11.08
N LEU A 70 1.35 -2.39 11.58
CA LEU A 70 0.33 -3.38 11.22
C LEU A 70 -0.93 -3.19 12.06
N TYR A 71 -1.47 -1.97 12.14
CA TYR A 71 -2.51 -1.59 13.11
C TYR A 71 -3.77 -2.47 13.09
N LYS A 72 -4.25 -2.89 11.93
CA LYS A 72 -5.41 -3.80 11.81
C LYS A 72 -5.13 -5.17 12.44
N VAL A 73 -3.91 -5.68 12.25
CA VAL A 73 -3.44 -6.95 12.82
C VAL A 73 -3.24 -6.81 14.32
N ALA A 74 -2.62 -5.72 14.77
CA ALA A 74 -2.47 -5.40 16.18
C ALA A 74 -3.82 -5.34 16.91
N ARG A 75 -4.80 -4.62 16.34
CA ARG A 75 -6.17 -4.56 16.87
C ARG A 75 -6.82 -5.94 16.96
N LYS A 76 -6.64 -6.79 15.96
CA LYS A 76 -7.15 -8.17 15.98
C LYS A 76 -6.57 -8.93 17.18
N HIS A 77 -5.24 -8.92 17.33
CA HIS A 77 -4.56 -9.59 18.44
C HIS A 77 -4.94 -9.01 19.81
N ALA A 78 -5.12 -7.69 19.90
CA ALA A 78 -5.57 -7.02 21.13
C ALA A 78 -6.98 -7.46 21.54
N ASN A 79 -7.91 -7.56 20.59
CA ASN A 79 -9.26 -8.08 20.85
C ASN A 79 -9.24 -9.53 21.32
N GLU A 80 -8.42 -10.39 20.71
CA GLU A 80 -8.24 -11.79 21.13
C GLU A 80 -7.74 -11.89 22.59
N LEU A 81 -6.75 -11.06 22.95
CA LEU A 81 -6.21 -11.00 24.33
C LEU A 81 -7.26 -10.55 25.34
N VAL A 82 -8.04 -9.51 25.03
CA VAL A 82 -9.13 -9.03 25.90
C VAL A 82 -10.23 -10.08 26.05
N LEU A 83 -10.57 -10.80 24.96
CA LEU A 83 -11.58 -11.85 25.00
C LEU A 83 -11.13 -13.04 25.87
N LYS A 84 -9.86 -13.43 25.77
CA LYS A 84 -9.27 -14.56 26.52
C LYS A 84 -9.02 -14.22 27.99
N HIS A 85 -8.67 -12.97 28.29
CA HIS A 85 -8.33 -12.49 29.63
C HIS A 85 -9.11 -11.20 29.97
N PRO A 86 -10.43 -11.31 30.17
CA PRO A 86 -11.30 -10.14 30.34
C PRO A 86 -11.05 -9.37 31.64
N ASP A 87 -10.34 -9.93 32.60
CA ASP A 87 -10.05 -9.30 33.89
C ASP A 87 -8.68 -8.57 33.92
N VAL A 88 -7.89 -8.66 32.84
CA VAL A 88 -6.56 -8.05 32.78
C VAL A 88 -6.64 -6.63 32.21
N ASP A 89 -6.51 -5.63 33.08
CA ASP A 89 -6.59 -4.21 32.70
C ASP A 89 -5.52 -3.78 31.68
N LEU A 90 -4.34 -4.40 31.72
CA LEU A 90 -3.27 -4.13 30.75
C LEU A 90 -3.76 -4.34 29.29
N TYR A 91 -4.50 -5.42 29.03
CA TYR A 91 -4.97 -5.74 27.69
C TYR A 91 -6.10 -4.80 27.24
N LYS A 92 -7.01 -4.44 28.14
CA LYS A 92 -8.05 -3.42 27.88
C LYS A 92 -7.42 -2.07 27.54
N ASN A 93 -6.44 -1.65 28.33
CA ASN A 93 -5.75 -0.38 28.12
C ASN A 93 -4.98 -0.37 26.79
N ASN A 94 -4.30 -1.46 26.44
CA ASN A 94 -3.62 -1.57 25.15
C ASN A 94 -4.59 -1.49 23.98
N LEU A 95 -5.71 -2.23 24.03
CA LEU A 95 -6.74 -2.15 22.99
C LEU A 95 -7.26 -0.72 22.84
N LYS A 96 -7.59 -0.06 23.95
CA LYS A 96 -8.07 1.33 23.95
C LYS A 96 -7.07 2.29 23.30
N LEU A 97 -5.77 2.14 23.57
CA LEU A 97 -4.73 2.96 22.95
C LEU A 97 -4.62 2.70 21.44
N MET A 98 -4.70 1.44 21.02
CA MET A 98 -4.69 1.08 19.60
C MET A 98 -5.93 1.61 18.86
N GLU A 99 -7.09 1.57 19.51
CA GLU A 99 -8.34 2.13 18.98
C GLU A 99 -8.29 3.65 18.89
N ALA A 100 -7.70 4.35 19.88
CA ALA A 100 -7.57 5.79 19.85
C ALA A 100 -6.78 6.30 18.63
N TYR A 101 -5.76 5.56 18.20
CA TYR A 101 -5.02 5.88 16.98
C TYR A 101 -5.88 5.71 15.72
N LEU A 102 -6.62 4.61 15.62
CA LEU A 102 -7.47 4.30 14.46
C LEU A 102 -8.74 5.16 14.38
N ASN A 103 -9.24 5.62 15.53
CA ASN A 103 -10.46 6.41 15.66
C ASN A 103 -10.19 7.92 15.72
N LYS A 104 -8.97 8.35 15.42
CA LYS A 104 -8.65 9.76 15.27
C LYS A 104 -9.53 10.37 14.16
N GLU A 105 -10.03 11.58 14.38
CA GLU A 105 -10.66 12.34 13.30
C GLU A 105 -9.61 12.74 12.26
N TYR A 106 -9.92 12.50 10.98
CA TYR A 106 -9.09 12.93 9.87
C TYR A 106 -9.84 13.94 8.98
N ASP A 107 -9.12 14.95 8.50
CA ASP A 107 -9.66 15.88 7.51
C ASP A 107 -9.89 15.16 6.17
N TYR A 108 -9.02 14.20 5.82
CA TYR A 108 -9.13 13.40 4.60
C TYR A 108 -8.87 11.90 4.82
N CYS A 109 -9.76 11.07 4.29
CA CYS A 109 -9.50 9.66 3.98
C CYS A 109 -9.21 9.53 2.48
N LEU A 110 -7.98 9.13 2.14
CA LEU A 110 -7.61 8.70 0.80
C LEU A 110 -7.94 7.21 0.69
N PHE A 111 -9.19 6.92 0.32
CA PHE A 111 -9.70 5.58 0.16
C PHE A 111 -9.25 5.00 -1.18
N ILE A 112 -8.50 3.91 -1.15
CA ILE A 112 -8.12 3.16 -2.35
C ILE A 112 -9.01 1.93 -2.45
N CYS A 113 -9.72 1.80 -3.57
CA CYS A 113 -10.60 0.67 -3.81
C CYS A 113 -9.83 -0.66 -3.68
N PRO A 114 -10.40 -1.68 -3.01
CA PRO A 114 -9.75 -2.97 -2.84
C PRO A 114 -9.26 -3.56 -4.17
N LYS A 115 -8.12 -4.27 -4.13
CA LYS A 115 -7.44 -4.85 -5.30
C LYS A 115 -6.82 -3.83 -6.27
N THR A 116 -6.92 -2.53 -5.99
CA THR A 116 -6.29 -1.47 -6.80
C THR A 116 -5.14 -0.74 -6.09
N TYR A 117 -4.81 -1.15 -4.86
CA TYR A 117 -3.81 -0.49 -4.02
C TYR A 117 -2.48 -0.24 -4.73
N GLY A 118 -1.91 -1.26 -5.37
CA GLY A 118 -0.63 -1.14 -6.08
C GLY A 118 -0.65 -0.08 -7.19
N SER A 119 -1.78 0.09 -7.88
CA SER A 119 -1.92 1.04 -8.98
C SER A 119 -1.99 2.50 -8.52
N PHE A 120 -2.49 2.75 -7.31
CA PHE A 120 -2.82 4.11 -6.86
C PHE A 120 -2.06 4.60 -5.62
N ILE A 121 -1.38 3.71 -4.89
CA ILE A 121 -0.73 4.06 -3.62
C ILE A 121 0.27 5.21 -3.76
N ASP A 122 1.02 5.26 -4.85
CA ASP A 122 2.01 6.31 -5.04
C ASP A 122 1.36 7.69 -5.20
N VAL A 123 0.29 7.77 -6.00
CA VAL A 123 -0.48 9.01 -6.15
C VAL A 123 -1.16 9.39 -4.84
N ALA A 124 -1.68 8.41 -4.10
CA ALA A 124 -2.27 8.64 -2.78
C ALA A 124 -1.23 9.15 -1.77
N ARG A 125 0.00 8.63 -1.77
CA ARG A 125 1.11 9.12 -0.93
C ARG A 125 1.51 10.54 -1.27
N ALA A 126 1.62 10.86 -2.57
CA ALA A 126 1.93 12.20 -3.02
C ALA A 126 0.84 13.21 -2.62
N LEU A 127 -0.43 12.85 -2.79
CA LEU A 127 -1.56 13.67 -2.37
C LEU A 127 -1.58 13.83 -0.84
N LYS A 128 -1.38 12.75 -0.09
CA LYS A 128 -1.28 12.78 1.38
C LYS A 128 -0.22 13.77 1.82
N TRP A 129 1.00 13.65 1.30
CA TRP A 129 2.09 14.57 1.60
C TRP A 129 1.69 16.02 1.35
N ARG A 130 1.09 16.30 0.18
CA ARG A 130 0.68 17.67 -0.17
C ARG A 130 -0.40 18.22 0.78
N LEU A 131 -1.43 17.44 1.08
CA LEU A 131 -2.51 17.84 1.99
C LEU A 131 -1.98 18.06 3.42
N GLU A 132 -1.01 17.27 3.87
CA GLU A 132 -0.35 17.45 5.17
C GLU A 132 0.52 18.71 5.20
N GLN A 133 1.17 19.08 4.10
CA GLN A 133 1.86 20.38 3.99
C GLN A 133 0.89 21.57 4.10
N GLU A 134 -0.39 21.36 3.82
CA GLU A 134 -1.45 22.36 3.97
C GLU A 134 -2.10 22.33 5.36
N GLY A 135 -1.56 21.54 6.30
CA GLY A 135 -2.01 21.46 7.69
C GLY A 135 -3.16 20.47 7.94
N ASN A 136 -3.53 19.65 6.94
CA ASN A 136 -4.60 18.67 7.09
C ASN A 136 -4.09 17.36 7.72
N THR A 137 -4.95 16.71 8.49
CA THR A 137 -4.76 15.34 8.95
C THR A 137 -5.29 14.35 7.90
N VAL A 138 -4.45 13.42 7.46
CA VAL A 138 -4.77 12.55 6.31
C VAL A 138 -4.45 11.09 6.62
N ILE A 139 -5.34 10.18 6.23
CA ILE A 139 -5.11 8.73 6.29
C ILE A 139 -5.31 8.10 4.91
N ILE A 140 -4.45 7.12 4.57
CA ILE A 140 -4.66 6.26 3.41
C ILE A 140 -5.27 4.95 3.90
N SER A 141 -6.33 4.48 3.26
CA SER A 141 -7.05 3.30 3.72
C SER A 141 -7.67 2.50 2.55
N GLU A 142 -7.75 1.18 2.69
CA GLU A 142 -8.58 0.31 1.84
C GLU A 142 -9.95 0.03 2.48
N THR A 143 -10.30 0.79 3.51
CA THR A 143 -11.59 0.71 4.21
C THR A 143 -12.14 2.12 4.35
N ILE A 144 -13.41 2.30 4.00
CA ILE A 144 -14.12 3.56 4.18
C ILE A 144 -14.24 3.81 5.69
N LEU A 145 -13.91 5.03 6.10
CA LEU A 145 -13.95 5.46 7.50
C LEU A 145 -15.15 6.37 7.71
N GLU A 146 -15.78 6.27 8.87
CA GLU A 146 -16.95 7.09 9.22
C GLU A 146 -16.53 8.45 9.81
N ASN A 147 -15.43 8.49 10.59
CA ASN A 147 -14.97 9.68 11.30
C ASN A 147 -13.99 10.53 10.46
N VAL A 148 -14.38 10.88 9.24
CA VAL A 148 -13.54 11.69 8.32
C VAL A 148 -14.36 12.78 7.64
N LYS A 149 -13.77 13.98 7.51
CA LYS A 149 -14.48 15.12 6.91
C LYS A 149 -14.65 14.96 5.40
N ASN A 150 -13.66 14.41 4.73
CA ASN A 150 -13.68 14.19 3.28
C ASN A 150 -13.17 12.78 2.95
N THR A 151 -13.88 12.10 2.04
CA THR A 151 -13.40 10.84 1.45
C THR A 151 -13.02 11.07 -0.02
N VAL A 152 -11.76 10.84 -0.36
CA VAL A 152 -11.23 10.86 -1.73
C VAL A 152 -11.05 9.43 -2.19
N VAL A 153 -11.72 9.04 -3.27
CA VAL A 153 -11.77 7.67 -3.80
C VAL A 153 -10.84 7.52 -4.98
N PHE A 154 -9.90 6.58 -4.88
CA PHE A 154 -9.04 6.12 -5.97
C PHE A 154 -9.55 4.78 -6.51
N GLY A 155 -9.62 4.63 -7.83
CA GLY A 155 -10.09 3.38 -8.46
C GLY A 155 -11.60 3.20 -8.50
N ALA A 156 -12.36 4.30 -8.45
CA ALA A 156 -13.83 4.29 -8.39
C ALA A 156 -14.52 3.55 -9.54
N HIS A 157 -13.86 3.37 -10.69
CA HIS A 157 -14.37 2.56 -11.81
C HIS A 157 -14.72 1.12 -11.38
N THR A 158 -14.02 0.56 -10.37
CA THR A 158 -14.30 -0.78 -9.83
C THR A 158 -15.64 -0.87 -9.07
N TYR A 159 -16.20 0.27 -8.66
CA TYR A 159 -17.49 0.38 -7.95
C TYR A 159 -18.66 0.77 -8.87
N ALA A 160 -18.46 0.83 -10.19
CA ALA A 160 -19.49 1.24 -11.15
C ALA A 160 -20.79 0.42 -11.04
N TYR A 161 -20.70 -0.87 -10.70
CA TYR A 161 -21.86 -1.76 -10.50
C TYR A 161 -22.49 -1.67 -9.10
N ASN A 162 -21.77 -1.11 -8.12
CA ASN A 162 -22.23 -0.99 -6.74
C ASN A 162 -21.94 0.42 -6.18
N PRO A 163 -22.44 1.49 -6.82
CA PRO A 163 -22.08 2.87 -6.47
C PRO A 163 -22.53 3.27 -5.06
N ASN A 164 -23.55 2.59 -4.52
CA ASN A 164 -24.09 2.83 -3.18
C ASN A 164 -23.11 2.44 -2.05
N LEU A 165 -22.06 1.67 -2.35
CA LEU A 165 -21.02 1.32 -1.38
C LEU A 165 -20.01 2.47 -1.17
N LEU A 166 -20.05 3.54 -1.97
CA LEU A 166 -19.23 4.73 -1.78
C LEU A 166 -20.05 5.84 -1.11
N PRO A 167 -19.49 6.60 -0.14
CA PRO A 167 -20.18 7.73 0.50
C PRO A 167 -20.67 8.71 -0.55
N LYS A 168 -21.92 9.21 -0.47
CA LYS A 168 -22.57 10.01 -1.54
C LYS A 168 -21.83 11.32 -1.88
N ASP A 169 -21.17 11.90 -0.89
CA ASP A 169 -20.39 13.13 -0.95
C ASP A 169 -18.90 12.89 -1.24
N ALA A 170 -18.49 11.64 -1.47
CA ALA A 170 -17.11 11.32 -1.79
C ALA A 170 -16.63 12.01 -3.06
N ILE A 171 -15.37 12.46 -3.01
CA ILE A 171 -14.63 13.02 -4.13
C ILE A 171 -14.03 11.87 -4.93
N ILE A 172 -14.31 11.79 -6.22
CA ILE A 172 -13.69 10.77 -7.09
C ILE A 172 -12.41 11.34 -7.68
N TYR A 173 -11.25 10.77 -7.32
CA TYR A 173 -10.01 11.12 -7.99
C TYR A 173 -9.80 10.17 -9.19
N ASN A 174 -10.23 10.63 -10.36
CA ASN A 174 -10.10 9.87 -11.60
C ASN A 174 -8.67 9.96 -12.15
N LEU A 175 -8.06 8.77 -12.32
CA LEU A 175 -6.75 8.59 -12.94
C LEU A 175 -6.83 7.74 -14.21
N GLU A 176 -8.04 7.32 -14.60
CA GLU A 176 -8.26 6.57 -15.83
C GLU A 176 -8.24 7.48 -17.05
N GLN A 177 -7.76 6.97 -18.17
CA GLN A 177 -7.80 7.68 -19.45
C GLN A 177 -9.23 7.66 -20.02
N LEU A 178 -9.82 8.83 -20.20
CA LEU A 178 -11.19 8.97 -20.71
C LEU A 178 -11.18 9.58 -22.11
N TYR A 179 -11.74 8.84 -23.05
CA TYR A 179 -11.91 9.22 -24.44
C TYR A 179 -12.95 8.30 -25.08
N GLU A 180 -13.39 8.63 -26.29
CA GLU A 180 -14.35 7.82 -27.03
C GLU A 180 -13.78 6.42 -27.32
N GLY A 181 -14.45 5.36 -26.85
CA GLY A 181 -13.95 3.99 -26.97
C GLY A 181 -12.95 3.56 -25.89
N SER A 182 -12.67 4.41 -24.88
CA SER A 182 -11.88 3.99 -23.71
C SER A 182 -12.56 2.82 -22.98
N PRO A 183 -11.81 1.79 -22.55
CA PRO A 183 -12.36 0.71 -21.74
C PRO A 183 -12.88 1.19 -20.38
N TYR A 184 -12.41 2.36 -19.91
CA TYR A 184 -12.82 2.97 -18.65
C TYR A 184 -14.00 3.94 -18.81
N ALA A 185 -14.39 4.30 -20.04
CA ALA A 185 -15.55 5.15 -20.32
C ALA A 185 -16.88 4.36 -20.33
N HIS A 186 -17.02 3.36 -19.46
CA HIS A 186 -18.21 2.51 -19.40
C HIS A 186 -19.44 3.28 -18.88
N PRO A 187 -20.65 3.11 -19.44
CA PRO A 187 -21.85 3.87 -19.04
C PRO A 187 -22.14 3.86 -17.53
N LEU A 188 -21.94 2.72 -16.86
CA LEU A 188 -22.15 2.62 -15.42
C LEU A 188 -21.16 3.47 -14.61
N TYR A 189 -19.93 3.63 -15.09
CA TYR A 189 -18.98 4.52 -14.44
C TYR A 189 -19.39 5.98 -14.62
N LEU A 190 -19.87 6.35 -15.81
CA LEU A 190 -20.40 7.70 -16.05
C LEU A 190 -21.62 8.01 -15.18
N ILE A 191 -22.50 7.03 -14.94
CA ILE A 191 -23.61 7.16 -13.99
C ILE A 191 -23.08 7.38 -12.57
N LEU A 192 -22.07 6.62 -12.15
CA LEU A 192 -21.42 6.81 -10.85
C LEU A 192 -20.85 8.23 -10.70
N LEU A 193 -20.23 8.76 -11.76
CA LEU A 193 -19.61 10.10 -11.77
C LEU A 193 -20.62 11.25 -11.83
N LYS A 194 -21.84 11.02 -12.32
CA LYS A 194 -22.81 12.04 -12.68
C LYS A 194 -23.00 13.13 -11.62
N ASP A 195 -23.21 12.73 -10.37
CA ASP A 195 -23.53 13.65 -9.26
C ASP A 195 -22.36 13.84 -8.27
N ARG A 196 -21.12 13.49 -8.68
CA ARG A 196 -19.93 13.50 -7.82
C ARG A 196 -19.07 14.74 -8.04
N VAL A 197 -18.30 15.10 -7.01
CA VAL A 197 -17.12 15.96 -7.19
C VAL A 197 -16.01 15.09 -7.78
N ILE A 198 -15.40 15.55 -8.85
CA ILE A 198 -14.36 14.82 -9.58
C ILE A 198 -13.08 15.63 -9.50
N TRP A 199 -12.02 15.01 -8.99
CA TRP A 199 -10.65 15.44 -9.19
C TRP A 199 -10.10 14.64 -10.35
N ASP A 200 -9.57 15.32 -11.37
CA ASP A 200 -8.98 14.63 -12.52
C ASP A 200 -7.58 15.18 -12.78
N TYR A 201 -6.67 14.31 -13.19
CA TYR A 201 -5.29 14.65 -13.51
C TYR A 201 -5.12 15.26 -14.91
N SER A 202 -6.05 14.98 -15.83
CA SER A 202 -5.94 15.28 -17.26
C SER A 202 -6.93 16.35 -17.70
N LYS A 203 -6.43 17.43 -18.33
CA LYS A 203 -7.32 18.44 -18.94
C LYS A 203 -8.22 17.85 -20.02
N GLN A 204 -7.71 16.89 -20.79
CA GLN A 204 -8.47 16.20 -21.83
C GLN A 204 -9.64 15.41 -21.24
N ASN A 205 -9.43 14.69 -20.13
CA ASN A 205 -10.51 13.98 -19.44
C ASN A 205 -11.58 14.98 -18.96
N ILE A 206 -11.16 16.11 -18.39
CA ILE A 206 -12.09 17.15 -17.89
C ILE A 206 -12.96 17.69 -19.02
N GLU A 207 -12.36 18.01 -20.17
CA GLU A 207 -13.10 18.46 -21.36
C GLU A 207 -14.08 17.39 -21.85
N TRP A 208 -13.64 16.13 -21.91
CA TRP A 208 -14.48 15.01 -22.32
C TRP A 208 -15.65 14.78 -21.35
N LEU A 209 -15.42 14.78 -20.03
CA LEU A 209 -16.46 14.64 -19.00
C LEU A 209 -17.49 15.78 -19.09
N LYS A 210 -17.03 17.02 -19.31
CA LYS A 210 -17.93 18.18 -19.52
C LYS A 210 -18.81 18.00 -20.76
N GLN A 211 -18.26 17.51 -21.86
CA GLN A 211 -19.04 17.21 -23.08
C GLN A 211 -20.08 16.10 -22.85
N LYS A 212 -19.78 15.13 -21.98
CA LYS A 212 -20.74 14.07 -21.59
C LYS A 212 -21.77 14.52 -20.56
N GLY A 213 -21.67 15.74 -20.02
CA GLY A 213 -22.61 16.26 -19.03
C GLY A 213 -22.59 15.51 -17.69
N VAL A 214 -21.41 15.03 -17.28
CA VAL A 214 -21.23 14.30 -16.01
C VAL A 214 -20.34 15.08 -15.03
N GLY A 215 -20.52 14.82 -13.74
CA GLY A 215 -19.81 15.49 -12.65
C GLY A 215 -20.56 16.70 -12.14
N LYS A 216 -20.77 16.75 -10.81
CA LYS A 216 -21.32 17.92 -10.12
C LYS A 216 -20.33 19.09 -10.15
N GLU A 217 -19.05 18.79 -9.94
CA GLU A 217 -17.94 19.73 -10.01
C GLU A 217 -16.71 18.97 -10.48
N ILE A 218 -15.92 19.52 -11.40
CA ILE A 218 -14.69 18.89 -11.90
C ILE A 218 -13.50 19.82 -11.69
N LYS A 219 -12.52 19.38 -10.89
CA LYS A 219 -11.29 20.11 -10.57
C LYS A 219 -10.09 19.46 -11.25
N HIS A 220 -9.22 20.29 -11.82
CA HIS A 220 -7.93 19.83 -12.34
C HIS A 220 -6.93 19.68 -11.19
N VAL A 221 -6.73 18.45 -10.73
CA VAL A 221 -5.78 18.11 -9.68
C VAL A 221 -4.64 17.33 -10.32
N LYS A 222 -3.57 18.03 -10.67
CA LYS A 222 -2.40 17.44 -11.32
C LYS A 222 -1.60 16.58 -10.36
N MET A 223 -0.97 15.54 -10.91
CA MET A 223 0.13 14.86 -10.25
C MET A 223 1.40 15.71 -10.42
N ASN A 224 1.89 16.27 -9.33
CA ASN A 224 3.14 17.02 -9.27
C ASN A 224 4.19 16.20 -8.50
N TYR A 225 5.43 16.70 -8.49
CA TYR A 225 6.49 16.14 -7.66
C TYR A 225 6.07 16.05 -6.18
N ALA A 226 6.43 14.94 -5.55
CA ALA A 226 6.34 14.74 -4.11
C ALA A 226 7.57 13.92 -3.64
N PRO A 227 8.25 14.32 -2.56
CA PRO A 227 9.39 13.57 -2.01
C PRO A 227 9.05 12.11 -1.67
N THR A 228 7.79 11.81 -1.38
CA THR A 228 7.31 10.44 -1.12
C THR A 228 7.42 9.49 -2.32
N LEU A 229 7.67 10.03 -3.52
CA LEU A 229 7.85 9.26 -4.75
C LEU A 229 9.33 9.03 -5.11
N GLU A 230 10.26 9.62 -4.35
CA GLU A 230 11.68 9.42 -4.59
C GLU A 230 12.07 7.96 -4.36
N ILE A 231 12.81 7.42 -5.32
CA ILE A 231 13.34 6.07 -5.23
C ILE A 231 14.58 6.09 -4.36
N LYS A 232 14.49 5.44 -3.20
CA LYS A 232 15.60 5.24 -2.27
C LYS A 232 16.56 4.17 -2.82
N LYS A 233 17.47 4.57 -3.70
CA LYS A 233 18.44 3.65 -4.33
C LYS A 233 19.37 2.98 -3.30
N ASP A 234 19.61 3.64 -2.18
CA ASP A 234 20.38 3.17 -1.03
C ASP A 234 19.66 2.11 -0.18
N ALA A 235 18.35 1.91 -0.38
CA ALA A 235 17.57 0.92 0.36
C ALA A 235 17.65 -0.49 -0.25
N PHE A 236 18.29 -0.66 -1.40
CA PHE A 236 18.49 -1.96 -2.03
C PHE A 236 19.77 -2.61 -1.50
N GLU A 237 19.74 -3.92 -1.24
CA GLU A 237 20.86 -4.65 -0.60
C GLU A 237 22.11 -4.75 -1.49
N ASP A 238 21.90 -4.84 -2.81
CA ASP A 238 22.97 -4.88 -3.79
C ASP A 238 23.23 -3.49 -4.38
N ASP A 239 24.49 -3.21 -4.75
CA ASP A 239 24.84 -2.04 -5.56
C ASP A 239 24.02 -2.08 -6.85
N ILE A 240 23.00 -1.22 -6.94
CA ILE A 240 22.18 -1.14 -8.15
C ILE A 240 23.07 -0.65 -9.30
N THR A 241 23.35 -1.58 -10.21
CA THR A 241 23.95 -1.27 -11.51
C THR A 241 22.84 -0.92 -12.49
N GLU A 242 23.06 0.12 -13.28
CA GLU A 242 22.13 0.49 -14.36
C GLU A 242 22.32 -0.47 -15.55
N ASP A 243 21.89 -1.72 -15.38
CA ASP A 243 22.05 -2.81 -16.36
C ASP A 243 20.96 -2.83 -17.43
N ILE A 244 19.88 -2.05 -17.25
CA ILE A 244 18.80 -1.88 -18.23
C ILE A 244 19.08 -0.61 -19.05
N ASP A 245 19.35 -0.75 -20.35
CA ASP A 245 19.62 0.41 -21.20
C ASP A 245 18.33 1.22 -21.45
N ILE A 246 17.24 0.53 -21.76
CA ILE A 246 15.94 1.15 -22.04
C ILE A 246 14.84 0.33 -21.34
N LEU A 247 14.07 1.01 -20.50
CA LEU A 247 12.92 0.44 -19.80
C LEU A 247 11.62 1.03 -20.35
N PHE A 248 10.65 0.16 -20.63
CA PHE A 248 9.25 0.54 -20.83
C PHE A 248 8.36 -0.14 -19.79
N ILE A 249 7.53 0.65 -19.09
CA ILE A 249 6.54 0.12 -18.15
C ILE A 249 5.13 0.49 -18.62
N GLY A 250 4.29 -0.52 -18.85
CA GLY A 250 2.88 -0.33 -19.17
C GLY A 250 2.30 -1.46 -20.02
N ALA A 251 1.03 -1.33 -20.42
CA ALA A 251 0.39 -2.32 -21.29
C ALA A 251 0.85 -2.17 -22.75
N LEU A 252 1.07 -3.29 -23.44
CA LEU A 252 1.29 -3.28 -24.90
C LEU A 252 -0.01 -3.04 -25.63
N ASN A 253 0.08 -2.21 -26.65
CA ASN A 253 -0.90 -2.11 -27.72
C ASN A 253 -0.15 -2.20 -29.05
N PRO A 254 -0.81 -2.35 -30.20
CA PRO A 254 -0.14 -2.52 -31.49
C PRO A 254 0.89 -1.41 -31.79
N ARG A 255 0.59 -0.16 -31.40
CA ARG A 255 1.53 0.97 -31.54
C ARG A 255 2.79 0.79 -30.69
N ARG A 256 2.64 0.43 -29.41
CA ARG A 256 3.76 0.22 -28.48
C ARG A 256 4.59 -1.01 -28.86
N GLN A 257 3.95 -2.06 -29.35
CA GLN A 257 4.62 -3.25 -29.87
C GLN A 257 5.50 -2.90 -31.07
N ALA A 258 4.97 -2.15 -32.04
CA ALA A 258 5.76 -1.72 -33.20
C ALA A 258 7.00 -0.87 -32.80
N ILE A 259 6.86 0.02 -31.81
CA ILE A 259 8.00 0.78 -31.27
C ILE A 259 9.04 -0.15 -30.67
N PHE A 260 8.61 -1.11 -29.85
CA PHE A 260 9.50 -2.06 -29.20
C PHE A 260 10.24 -2.96 -30.21
N ASP A 261 9.52 -3.47 -31.22
CA ASP A 261 10.09 -4.31 -32.27
C ASP A 261 11.11 -3.54 -33.13
N HIS A 262 10.79 -2.28 -33.49
CA HIS A 262 11.73 -1.41 -34.18
C HIS A 262 12.98 -1.11 -33.33
N LEU A 263 12.83 -0.82 -32.04
CA LEU A 263 13.97 -0.56 -31.15
C LEU A 263 14.90 -1.78 -31.07
N LYS A 264 14.34 -2.98 -30.95
CA LYS A 264 15.13 -4.23 -30.98
C LYS A 264 15.84 -4.45 -32.30
N ALA A 265 15.23 -4.07 -33.43
CA ALA A 265 15.84 -4.22 -34.74
C ALA A 265 17.00 -3.24 -34.97
N ILE A 266 16.85 -1.97 -34.58
CA ILE A 266 17.89 -0.94 -34.81
C ILE A 266 19.01 -0.97 -33.77
N ALA A 267 18.74 -1.47 -32.57
CA ALA A 267 19.69 -1.49 -31.47
C ALA A 267 19.74 -2.88 -30.78
N PRO A 268 20.10 -3.96 -31.51
CA PRO A 268 20.01 -5.33 -31.03
C PRO A 268 20.95 -5.64 -29.85
N ASN A 269 21.96 -4.79 -29.63
CA ASN A 269 22.93 -4.95 -28.55
C ASN A 269 22.52 -4.28 -27.24
N LEU A 270 21.40 -3.52 -27.21
CA LEU A 270 20.91 -2.88 -25.99
C LEU A 270 20.01 -3.82 -25.20
N ASN A 271 20.12 -3.77 -23.87
CA ASN A 271 19.20 -4.44 -22.96
C ASN A 271 17.90 -3.63 -22.85
N ILE A 272 16.93 -3.95 -23.72
CA ILE A 272 15.61 -3.31 -23.78
C ILE A 272 14.60 -4.16 -23.00
N VAL A 273 14.13 -3.65 -21.88
CA VAL A 273 13.18 -4.33 -21.00
C VAL A 273 11.79 -3.73 -21.14
N PHE A 274 10.82 -4.61 -21.41
CA PHE A 274 9.40 -4.29 -21.33
C PHE A 274 8.81 -4.96 -20.09
N LYS A 275 8.07 -4.21 -19.28
CA LYS A 275 7.34 -4.75 -18.13
C LYS A 275 5.92 -4.22 -18.04
N ASN A 276 4.96 -5.12 -17.95
CA ASN A 276 3.59 -4.79 -17.58
C ASN A 276 3.33 -5.10 -16.09
N ASN A 277 2.34 -4.44 -15.49
CA ASN A 277 1.87 -4.67 -14.11
C ASN A 277 2.99 -4.59 -13.05
N ALA A 278 3.93 -3.67 -13.19
CA ALA A 278 4.99 -3.42 -12.21
C ALA A 278 4.65 -2.21 -11.35
N TRP A 279 4.41 -2.45 -10.06
CA TRP A 279 4.08 -1.44 -9.06
C TRP A 279 5.01 -1.51 -7.84
N GLY A 280 5.03 -0.44 -7.04
CA GLY A 280 5.77 -0.40 -5.77
C GLY A 280 7.25 -0.72 -5.94
N ILE A 281 7.79 -1.56 -5.04
CA ILE A 281 9.23 -1.86 -4.99
C ILE A 281 9.76 -2.47 -6.29
N VAL A 282 9.00 -3.37 -6.92
CA VAL A 282 9.39 -4.02 -8.19
C VAL A 282 9.52 -2.98 -9.30
N ARG A 283 8.60 -2.01 -9.37
CA ARG A 283 8.70 -0.90 -10.33
C ARG A 283 9.92 -0.02 -10.02
N ASN A 284 10.11 0.30 -8.75
CA ASN A 284 11.18 1.19 -8.31
C ASN A 284 12.56 0.57 -8.58
N GLU A 285 12.72 -0.74 -8.39
CA GLU A 285 13.94 -1.47 -8.71
C GLU A 285 14.23 -1.42 -10.22
N LEU A 286 13.23 -1.70 -11.07
CA LEU A 286 13.40 -1.61 -12.53
C LEU A 286 13.81 -0.20 -12.96
N ILE A 287 13.17 0.83 -12.39
CA ILE A 287 13.52 2.22 -12.68
C ILE A 287 14.93 2.54 -12.20
N ALA A 288 15.33 2.08 -11.01
CA ALA A 288 16.65 2.33 -10.45
C ALA A 288 17.77 1.70 -11.28
N ARG A 289 17.48 0.56 -11.92
CA ARG A 289 18.35 -0.19 -12.84
C ARG A 289 18.35 0.34 -14.28
N ALA A 290 17.47 1.28 -14.63
CA ALA A 290 17.30 1.77 -15.99
C ALA A 290 18.06 3.07 -16.25
N LYS A 291 18.81 3.12 -17.36
CA LYS A 291 19.45 4.35 -17.86
C LYS A 291 18.44 5.30 -18.49
N ILE A 292 17.48 4.75 -19.25
CA ILE A 292 16.43 5.49 -19.96
C ILE A 292 15.07 4.85 -19.69
N ILE A 293 14.07 5.67 -19.35
CA ILE A 293 12.67 5.25 -19.26
C ILE A 293 11.91 5.82 -20.45
N LEU A 294 11.32 4.95 -21.27
CA LEU A 294 10.49 5.31 -22.40
C LEU A 294 9.01 5.37 -21.99
N ASN A 295 8.32 6.46 -22.33
CA ASN A 295 6.90 6.71 -22.01
C ASN A 295 6.08 6.92 -23.29
#